data_AF-A0A6A8FMS7-F1
#
_entry.id   AF-A0A6A8FMS7-F1
#
_cell.length_a   1.000
_cell.length_b   1.000
_cell.length_c   1.000
_cell.angle_alpha   90.00
_cell.angle_beta   90.00
_cell.angle_gamma   90.00
#
_symmetry.space_group_name_H-M   'P 1'
#
loop_
_entity.id
_entity.type
_entity.pdbx_description
1 polymer ?
#
loop_
_entity_poly.entity_id
_entity_poly.type
_entity_poly.pdbx_seq_one_letter_code
_entity_poly.pdbx_strand_id
1 'polypeptide(L)'
;YEISRLAQDIAGGLMVTMPSEKDFRSPETGPLLEKYLKGRKGVSTENRVRILRLIENMTLGRNAVGYLTESMHGAGSPQAQRIQIARQMQLEYKKRLAKNIANVIEGEANDLTQEQSEYFDRVFAT
;
A
#
# COMPACT_ATOMS: atom_id res chain seq x y z
N TYR A 1 1.99 2.34 1.04
CA TYR A 1 3.09 3.30 0.86
C TYR A 1 3.35 3.64 -0.60
N GLU A 2 3.59 2.68 -1.51
CA GLU A 2 3.96 3.00 -2.90
C GLU A 2 2.90 3.82 -3.66
N ILE A 3 1.62 3.49 -3.51
CA ILE A 3 0.52 4.27 -4.13
C ILE A 3 0.56 5.74 -3.66
N SER A 4 0.77 5.98 -2.37
CA SER A 4 0.94 7.33 -1.83
C SER A 4 2.14 8.03 -2.42
N ARG A 5 3.29 7.35 -2.52
CA ARG A 5 4.52 7.92 -3.11
C ARG A 5 4.29 8.39 -4.54
N LEU A 6 3.64 7.56 -5.37
CA LEU A 6 3.31 7.91 -6.75
C LEU A 6 2.29 9.06 -6.84
N ALA A 7 1.29 9.08 -5.96
CA ALA A 7 0.33 10.19 -5.91
C ALA A 7 1.01 11.52 -5.55
N GLN A 8 1.98 11.51 -4.63
CA GLN A 8 2.75 12.70 -4.27
C GLN A 8 3.65 13.17 -5.43
N ASP A 9 4.30 12.23 -6.14
CA ASP A 9 5.11 12.51 -7.32
C ASP A 9 4.28 13.22 -8.41
N ILE A 10 3.12 12.66 -8.75
CA ILE A 10 2.20 13.24 -9.75
C ILE A 10 1.62 14.58 -9.30
N ALA A 11 1.32 14.75 -8.00
CA ALA A 11 0.75 15.99 -7.45
C ALA A 11 1.75 17.17 -7.48
N GLY A 12 3.05 16.86 -7.33
CA GLY A 12 4.12 17.84 -7.26
C GLY A 12 4.18 18.62 -5.94
N GLY A 13 5.21 19.46 -5.82
CA GLY A 13 5.59 20.09 -4.55
C GLY A 13 4.53 21.00 -3.91
N LEU A 14 3.60 21.55 -4.69
CA LEU A 14 2.54 22.40 -4.14
C LEU A 14 1.68 21.63 -3.12
N MET A 15 1.56 20.31 -3.25
CA MET A 15 0.81 19.48 -2.29
C MET A 15 1.29 19.68 -0.83
N VAL A 16 2.58 19.94 -0.59
CA VAL A 16 3.16 20.16 0.76
C VAL A 16 3.56 21.61 1.05
N THR A 17 3.57 22.50 0.06
CA THR A 17 3.95 23.91 0.25
C THR A 17 2.77 24.89 0.09
N MET A 18 1.55 24.38 -0.04
CA MET A 18 0.37 25.19 -0.30
C MET A 18 0.01 26.09 0.90
N PRO A 19 -0.31 27.39 0.66
CA PRO A 19 -0.82 28.28 1.69
C PRO A 19 -2.12 27.79 2.32
N SER A 20 -2.45 28.35 3.48
CA SER A 20 -3.67 27.98 4.20
C SER A 20 -4.91 28.55 3.51
N GLU A 21 -6.09 27.99 3.79
CA GLU A 21 -7.34 28.57 3.29
C GLU A 21 -7.53 30.02 3.77
N LYS A 22 -7.03 30.38 4.96
CA LYS A 22 -7.10 31.77 5.45
C LYS A 22 -6.36 32.74 4.54
N ASP A 23 -5.21 32.32 3.98
CA ASP A 23 -4.46 33.13 3.01
C ASP A 23 -5.25 33.28 1.70
N PHE A 24 -5.93 32.24 1.24
CA PHE A 24 -6.80 32.32 0.06
C PHE A 24 -8.02 33.22 0.25
N ARG A 25 -8.51 33.38 1.49
CA ARG A 25 -9.63 34.28 1.82
C ARG A 25 -9.19 35.71 2.18
N SER A 26 -7.89 35.95 2.31
CA SER A 26 -7.35 37.29 2.59
C SER A 26 -7.60 38.22 1.41
N PRO A 27 -8.04 39.48 1.64
CA PRO A 27 -8.21 40.46 0.56
C PRO A 27 -6.89 40.86 -0.10
N GLU A 28 -5.76 40.71 0.60
CA GLU A 28 -4.43 41.07 0.09
C GLU A 28 -3.79 39.90 -0.67
N THR A 29 -3.68 38.73 -0.05
CA THR A 29 -2.97 37.59 -0.63
C THR A 29 -3.86 36.70 -1.50
N GLY A 30 -5.17 36.63 -1.25
CA GLY A 30 -6.12 35.81 -2.01
C GLY A 30 -6.08 36.07 -3.51
N PRO A 31 -6.19 37.33 -3.99
CA PRO A 31 -6.09 37.65 -5.42
C PRO A 31 -4.75 37.25 -6.04
N LEU A 32 -3.65 37.33 -5.28
CA LEU A 32 -2.32 36.91 -5.73
C LEU A 32 -2.25 35.39 -5.86
N LEU A 33 -2.76 34.65 -4.88
CA LEU A 33 -2.78 33.19 -4.90
C LEU A 33 -3.66 32.65 -6.03
N GLU A 34 -4.84 33.23 -6.25
CA GLU A 34 -5.72 32.88 -7.38
C GLU A 34 -5.01 33.08 -8.74
N LYS A 35 -4.23 34.15 -8.87
CA LYS A 35 -3.45 34.43 -10.08
C LYS A 35 -2.30 33.45 -10.27
N TYR A 36 -1.47 33.24 -9.26
CA TYR A 36 -0.18 32.54 -9.41
C TYR A 36 -0.26 31.02 -9.21
N LEU A 37 -1.29 30.51 -8.52
CA LEU A 37 -1.48 29.06 -8.33
C LEU A 37 -2.44 28.44 -9.35
N LYS A 38 -2.84 29.23 -10.35
CA LYS A 38 -3.71 28.78 -11.44
C LYS A 38 -3.06 27.65 -12.24
N GLY A 39 -3.87 26.65 -12.59
CA GLY A 39 -3.47 25.58 -13.50
C GLY A 39 -3.71 25.93 -14.97
N ARG A 40 -3.94 24.90 -15.79
CA ARG A 40 -4.34 25.08 -17.20
C ARG A 40 -5.64 25.90 -17.32
N LYS A 41 -5.83 26.55 -18.47
CA LYS A 41 -7.05 27.32 -18.78
C LYS A 41 -8.31 26.45 -18.57
N GLY A 42 -9.33 27.04 -17.96
CA GLY A 42 -10.61 26.38 -17.68
C GLY A 42 -10.68 25.61 -16.36
N VAL A 43 -9.59 25.52 -15.59
CA VAL A 43 -9.60 24.90 -14.26
C VAL A 43 -9.64 25.99 -13.18
N SER A 44 -10.57 25.85 -12.23
CA SER A 44 -10.62 26.69 -11.03
C SER A 44 -9.43 26.41 -10.11
N THR A 45 -8.78 27.46 -9.62
CA THR A 45 -7.67 27.35 -8.67
C THR A 45 -8.13 26.71 -7.35
N GLU A 46 -9.34 27.05 -6.88
CA GLU A 46 -9.92 26.44 -5.67
C GLU A 46 -10.07 24.92 -5.82
N ASN A 47 -10.55 24.43 -6.97
CA ASN A 47 -10.66 22.98 -7.19
C ASN A 47 -9.28 22.30 -7.21
N ARG A 48 -8.28 22.96 -7.80
CA ARG A 48 -6.89 22.47 -7.79
C ARG A 48 -6.33 22.39 -6.36
N VAL A 49 -6.61 23.38 -5.53
CA VAL A 49 -6.24 23.40 -4.11
C VAL A 49 -6.92 22.28 -3.34
N ARG A 50 -8.23 22.08 -3.52
CA ARG A 50 -9.01 21.04 -2.84
C ARG A 50 -8.50 19.63 -3.14
N ILE A 51 -8.19 19.32 -4.40
CA ILE A 51 -7.65 17.99 -4.75
C ILE A 51 -6.26 17.77 -4.15
N LEU A 52 -5.39 18.80 -4.14
CA LEU A 52 -4.07 18.71 -3.52
C LEU A 52 -4.18 18.48 -2.00
N ARG A 53 -5.11 19.16 -1.32
CA ARG A 53 -5.39 18.92 0.12
C ARG A 53 -5.96 17.52 0.39
N LEU A 54 -6.76 16.96 -0.53
CA LEU A 54 -7.21 15.58 -0.40
C LEU A 54 -6.04 14.59 -0.49
N ILE A 55 -5.14 14.78 -1.46
CA ILE A 55 -3.93 13.95 -1.61
C ILE A 55 -3.04 14.08 -0.37
N GLU A 56 -2.78 15.29 0.11
CA GLU A 56 -2.04 15.54 1.35
C GLU A 56 -2.70 14.79 2.52
N ASN A 57 -4.01 14.92 2.70
CA ASN A 57 -4.74 14.29 3.80
C ASN A 57 -4.64 12.76 3.79
N MET A 58 -4.68 12.13 2.61
CA MET A 58 -4.61 10.67 2.47
C MET A 58 -3.19 10.12 2.55
N THR A 59 -2.17 10.95 2.32
CA THR A 59 -0.77 10.48 2.22
C THR A 59 0.13 10.95 3.36
N LEU A 60 -0.21 12.03 4.04
CA LEU A 60 0.51 12.58 5.20
C LEU A 60 -0.42 13.00 6.35
N GLY A 61 -1.66 13.39 6.05
CA GLY A 61 -2.59 13.94 7.02
C GLY A 61 -3.43 12.90 7.78
N ARG A 62 -4.65 13.29 8.17
CA ARG A 62 -5.47 12.51 9.11
C ARG A 62 -5.82 11.13 8.56
N ASN A 63 -6.14 11.04 7.27
CA ASN A 63 -6.55 9.77 6.67
C ASN A 63 -5.35 8.88 6.33
N ALA A 64 -4.13 9.41 6.29
CA ALA A 64 -2.91 8.61 6.15
C ALA A 64 -2.69 7.65 7.32
N VAL A 65 -3.23 7.96 8.50
CA VAL A 65 -3.22 7.05 9.66
C VAL A 65 -3.90 5.73 9.30
N GLY A 66 -5.10 5.78 8.70
CA GLY A 66 -5.80 4.59 8.24
C GLY A 66 -5.14 3.99 6.99
N TYR A 67 -4.90 4.83 5.99
CA TYR A 67 -4.46 4.34 4.68
C TYR A 67 -3.03 3.77 4.67
N LEU A 68 -2.17 4.16 5.62
CA LEU A 68 -0.78 3.70 5.69
C LEU A 68 -0.52 2.87 6.94
N THR A 69 -0.72 3.46 8.12
CA THR A 69 -0.31 2.83 9.38
C THR A 69 -1.28 1.72 9.80
N GLU A 70 -2.59 1.93 9.66
CA GLU A 70 -3.56 0.88 9.91
C GLU A 70 -3.40 -0.24 8.88
N SER A 71 -3.21 0.05 7.59
CA SER A 71 -2.88 -0.99 6.60
C SER A 71 -1.59 -1.77 6.90
N MET A 72 -0.68 -1.24 7.72
CA MET A 72 0.54 -1.92 8.15
C MET A 72 0.35 -2.80 9.38
N HIS A 73 -0.55 -2.43 10.29
CA HIS A 73 -0.66 -3.06 11.61
C HIS A 73 -2.03 -3.67 11.92
N GLY A 74 -3.05 -3.34 11.13
CA GLY A 74 -4.39 -3.90 11.19
C GLY A 74 -4.35 -5.42 11.04
N ALA A 75 -5.10 -6.12 11.89
CA ALA A 75 -5.09 -7.58 12.01
C ALA A 75 -3.70 -8.22 12.28
N GLY A 76 -2.72 -7.44 12.74
CA GLY A 76 -1.37 -7.90 13.08
C GLY A 76 -0.30 -7.28 12.19
N SER A 77 0.87 -7.04 12.78
CA SER A 77 2.03 -6.49 12.04
C SER A 77 2.59 -7.49 11.04
N PRO A 78 3.36 -7.07 10.01
CA PRO A 78 3.72 -7.92 8.85
C PRO A 78 4.35 -9.27 9.20
N GLN A 79 5.10 -9.35 10.31
CA GLN A 79 5.71 -10.58 10.75
C GLN A 79 4.68 -11.63 11.20
N ALA A 80 3.53 -11.21 11.74
CA ALA A 80 2.45 -12.11 12.12
C ALA A 80 1.93 -12.88 10.90
N GLN A 81 1.72 -12.21 9.76
CA GLN A 81 1.29 -12.87 8.53
C GLN A 81 2.39 -13.76 7.96
N ARG A 82 3.67 -13.35 7.99
CA ARG A 82 4.79 -14.22 7.56
C ARG A 82 4.84 -15.52 8.37
N ILE A 83 4.61 -15.45 9.68
CA ILE A 83 4.51 -16.63 10.55
C ILE A 83 3.32 -17.51 10.13
N GLN A 84 2.13 -16.95 9.94
CA GLN A 84 0.96 -17.75 9.53
C GLN A 84 1.14 -18.39 8.15
N ILE A 85 1.74 -17.67 7.20
CA ILE A 85 2.08 -18.23 5.89
C ILE A 85 3.09 -19.38 6.05
N ALA A 86 4.15 -19.19 6.83
CA ALA A 86 5.15 -20.25 7.05
C ALA A 86 4.53 -21.54 7.63
N ARG A 87 3.50 -21.42 8.49
CA ARG A 87 2.76 -22.56 9.04
C ARG A 87 1.92 -23.32 8.01
N GLN A 88 1.41 -22.63 6.99
CA GLN A 88 0.43 -23.17 6.04
C GLN A 88 0.99 -23.36 4.62
N MET A 89 2.22 -22.92 4.34
CA MET A 89 2.75 -22.89 2.97
C MET A 89 3.18 -24.26 2.41
N GLN A 90 3.09 -25.33 3.22
CA GLN A 90 3.39 -26.71 2.82
C GLN A 90 4.75 -26.85 2.11
N LEU A 91 5.81 -26.50 2.84
CA LEU A 91 7.16 -26.45 2.29
C LEU A 91 7.67 -27.85 1.91
N GLU A 92 7.38 -28.86 2.72
CA GLU A 92 7.87 -30.21 2.47
C GLU A 92 7.16 -30.85 1.27
N TYR A 93 5.85 -30.61 1.13
CA TYR A 93 5.10 -30.94 -0.08
C TYR A 93 5.72 -30.32 -1.33
N LYS A 94 6.03 -29.02 -1.29
CA LYS A 94 6.69 -28.33 -2.41
C LYS A 94 8.09 -28.88 -2.70
N LYS A 95 8.86 -29.27 -1.68
CA LYS A 95 10.16 -29.94 -1.84
C LYS A 95 10.03 -31.29 -2.53
N ARG A 96 9.02 -32.10 -2.17
CA ARG A 96 8.73 -33.38 -2.85
C ARG A 96 8.40 -33.17 -4.31
N LEU A 97 7.57 -32.17 -4.65
CA LEU A 97 7.29 -31.82 -6.04
C LEU A 97 8.57 -31.44 -6.82
N ALA A 98 9.41 -30.59 -6.24
CA ALA A 98 10.67 -30.17 -6.88
C ALA A 98 11.63 -31.35 -7.11
N LYS A 99 11.79 -32.23 -6.10
CA LYS A 99 12.62 -33.44 -6.20
C LYS A 99 12.12 -34.40 -7.27
N ASN A 100 10.80 -34.60 -7.36
CA ASN A 100 10.19 -35.44 -8.38
C ASN A 100 10.53 -34.94 -9.79
N ILE A 101 10.33 -33.64 -10.05
CA ILE A 101 10.67 -33.03 -11.35
C ILE A 101 12.18 -33.12 -11.64
N ALA A 102 13.02 -33.05 -10.60
CA ALA A 102 14.48 -33.16 -10.72
C ALA A 102 15.02 -34.60 -10.73
N ASN A 103 14.16 -35.63 -10.69
CA ASN A 103 14.55 -37.05 -10.55
C ASN A 103 15.48 -37.33 -9.37
N VAL A 104 15.32 -36.61 -8.26
CA VAL A 104 16.07 -36.84 -7.02
C VAL A 104 15.39 -37.95 -6.23
N ILE A 105 16.08 -39.07 -6.05
CA ILE A 105 15.59 -40.21 -5.26
C ILE A 105 15.61 -39.82 -3.77
N GLU A 106 14.47 -39.98 -3.11
CA GLU A 106 14.33 -39.70 -1.68
C GLU A 106 14.95 -40.82 -0.83
N GLY A 107 15.69 -40.47 0.23
CA GLY A 107 16.15 -41.41 1.26
C GLY A 107 15.14 -41.56 2.40
N GLU A 108 15.37 -42.52 3.31
CA GLU A 108 14.48 -42.91 4.42
C GLU A 108 14.10 -41.78 5.41
N ALA A 109 14.76 -40.62 5.36
CA ALA A 109 14.58 -39.53 6.33
C ALA A 109 13.32 -38.66 6.12
N ASN A 110 12.56 -38.86 5.04
CA ASN A 110 11.45 -37.95 4.66
C ASN A 110 10.11 -38.25 5.34
N ASP A 111 9.94 -39.41 6.00
CA ASP A 111 8.66 -39.82 6.61
C ASP A 111 8.36 -39.13 7.95
N LEU A 112 9.26 -38.27 8.45
CA LEU A 112 9.18 -37.69 9.80
C LEU A 112 8.59 -36.28 9.86
N THR A 113 8.42 -35.60 8.72
CA THR A 113 7.91 -34.22 8.71
C THR A 113 6.40 -34.17 8.49
N GLN A 114 5.65 -34.11 9.59
CA GLN A 114 4.23 -33.75 9.57
C GLN A 114 4.09 -32.22 9.42
N GLU A 115 3.47 -31.78 8.33
CA GLU A 115 3.07 -30.38 8.11
C GLU A 115 1.56 -30.27 7.92
N GLN A 116 0.98 -29.09 8.16
CA GLN A 116 -0.45 -28.85 7.96
C GLN A 116 -0.81 -28.98 6.47
N SER A 117 -1.75 -29.86 6.12
CA SER A 117 -2.09 -30.15 4.72
C SER A 117 -3.25 -29.33 4.12
N GLU A 118 -4.00 -28.63 4.98
CA GLU A 118 -5.34 -28.14 4.61
C GLU A 118 -5.38 -27.14 3.45
N TYR A 119 -4.30 -26.39 3.18
CA TYR A 119 -4.32 -25.35 2.15
C TYR A 119 -4.50 -25.96 0.77
N PHE A 120 -3.64 -26.91 0.36
CA PHE A 120 -3.80 -27.61 -0.91
C PHE A 120 -5.04 -28.50 -0.95
N ASP A 121 -5.46 -29.06 0.19
CA ASP A 121 -6.71 -29.83 0.26
C ASP A 121 -7.92 -28.94 -0.14
N ARG A 122 -7.96 -27.68 0.30
CA ARG A 122 -8.99 -26.71 -0.13
C ARG A 122 -8.83 -26.26 -1.58
N VAL A 123 -7.60 -26.09 -2.06
CA VAL A 123 -7.33 -25.65 -3.44
C VAL A 123 -7.78 -26.70 -4.45
N PHE A 124 -7.58 -27.99 -4.15
CA PHE A 124 -7.89 -29.10 -5.03
C PHE A 124 -9.17 -29.86 -4.63
N ALA A 125 -9.97 -29.30 -3.72
CA ALA A 125 -11.28 -29.85 -3.40
C ALA A 125 -12.17 -29.82 -4.65
N THR A 126 -12.64 -30.99 -5.07
CA THR A 126 -13.59 -31.18 -6.17
C THR A 126 -14.99 -31.45 -5.67
#